data_AF-A0A1F8AAD2-F1
#
_entry.id   AF-A0A1F8AAD2-F1
#
_cell.length_a   1.000
_cell.length_b   1.000
_cell.length_c   1.000
_cell.angle_alpha   90.00
_cell.angle_beta   90.00
_cell.angle_gamma   90.00
#
_symmetry.space_group_name_H-M   'P 1'
#
loop_
_entity.id
_entity.type
_entity.pdbx_description
1 polymer ?
#
loop_
_entity_poly.entity_id
_entity_poly.type
_entity_poly.pdbx_seq_one_letter_code
_entity_poly.pdbx_strand_id
1 'polypeptide(L)'
;MTALSLLTALGKALNLEARGHYHMSLSHWLNRAKIEEHLDWHRCLIQPSPFISVFNNEHDANRRAQYHVDRGCSGVFVAEIDTSFLEPVTLQINFAHETVQLPVWKNYENTTFISTQAVRRHLGVSHSVSQLSEWFALEYIPASMIRHTVAF
;
A
#
# COMPACT_ATOMS: atom_id res chain seq x y z
N MET A 1 16.76 1.11 -5.85
CA MET A 1 15.96 0.67 -4.70
C MET A 1 15.55 -0.76 -5.02
N THR A 2 15.96 -1.73 -4.21
CA THR A 2 15.79 -3.16 -4.48
C THR A 2 14.40 -3.60 -4.02
N ALA A 3 13.70 -4.35 -4.89
CA ALA A 3 12.47 -5.13 -4.70
C ALA A 3 11.50 -4.71 -3.56
N LEU A 4 10.35 -4.17 -3.95
CA LEU A 4 9.16 -4.16 -3.08
C LEU A 4 8.50 -5.55 -3.16
N SER A 5 8.39 -6.23 -2.03
CA SER A 5 7.73 -7.53 -1.83
C SER A 5 6.40 -7.34 -1.09
N LEU A 6 5.35 -7.96 -1.61
CA LEU A 6 4.12 -8.46 -0.97
C LEU A 6 2.86 -7.99 -1.69
N LEU A 7 2.01 -8.98 -1.97
CA LEU A 7 0.58 -8.83 -1.76
C LEU A 7 -0.04 -10.16 -1.29
N THR A 8 -0.92 -10.09 -0.30
CA THR A 8 -1.85 -11.16 0.05
C THR A 8 -3.17 -10.92 -0.70
N ALA A 9 -3.40 -11.60 -1.83
CA ALA A 9 -4.71 -11.66 -2.49
C ALA A 9 -5.23 -13.09 -2.54
N LEU A 10 -6.52 -13.25 -2.28
CA LEU A 10 -7.27 -14.44 -2.64
C LEU A 10 -7.49 -14.44 -4.16
N GLY A 11 -6.85 -15.35 -4.90
CA GLY A 11 -7.22 -15.66 -6.29
C GLY A 11 -6.31 -15.10 -7.39
N LYS A 12 -6.30 -15.83 -8.53
CA LYS A 12 -5.31 -15.80 -9.64
C LYS A 12 -4.82 -14.42 -10.06
N ALA A 13 -3.50 -14.33 -10.22
CA ALA A 13 -2.76 -13.20 -10.78
C ALA A 13 -3.36 -12.71 -12.11
N LEU A 14 -4.00 -11.55 -12.07
CA LEU A 14 -4.38 -10.77 -13.25
C LEU A 14 -4.28 -9.27 -12.99
N ASN A 15 -4.50 -8.82 -11.76
CA ASN A 15 -4.15 -7.51 -11.17
C ASN A 15 -4.31 -7.60 -9.64
N LEU A 16 -3.75 -6.65 -8.91
CA LEU A 16 -3.98 -6.52 -7.47
C LEU A 16 -4.77 -5.25 -7.21
N GLU A 17 -5.92 -5.37 -6.56
CA GLU A 17 -6.85 -4.26 -6.38
C GLU A 17 -7.14 -4.04 -4.90
N ALA A 18 -7.26 -2.78 -4.51
CA ALA A 18 -7.63 -2.39 -3.17
C ALA A 18 -9.07 -2.82 -2.88
N ARG A 19 -9.44 -2.92 -1.59
CA ARG A 19 -10.80 -3.31 -1.22
C ARG A 19 -11.84 -2.21 -1.50
N GLY A 20 -11.40 -0.98 -1.73
CA GLY A 20 -12.27 0.16 -2.00
C GLY A 20 -11.66 1.15 -2.97
N HIS A 21 -12.55 1.89 -3.64
CA HIS A 21 -12.21 2.98 -4.54
C HIS A 21 -13.03 4.20 -4.15
N TYR A 22 -12.43 5.38 -4.15
CA TYR A 22 -13.11 6.61 -3.76
C TYR A 22 -13.13 7.61 -4.92
N HIS A 23 -14.33 7.90 -5.42
CA HIS A 23 -14.55 8.93 -6.44
C HIS A 23 -14.74 10.33 -5.81
N MET A 24 -13.78 10.75 -4.98
CA MET A 24 -13.74 12.08 -4.36
C MET A 24 -12.31 12.62 -4.34
N SER A 25 -12.14 13.91 -4.03
CA SER A 25 -10.81 14.52 -4.02
C SER A 25 -9.89 13.83 -3.01
N LEU A 26 -8.58 13.80 -3.33
CA LEU A 26 -7.56 13.11 -2.52
C LEU A 26 -7.61 13.51 -1.04
N SER A 27 -7.89 14.77 -0.71
CA SER A 27 -7.92 15.23 0.68
C SER A 27 -8.98 14.55 1.54
N HIS A 28 -10.06 14.03 0.95
CA HIS A 28 -11.09 13.32 1.70
C HIS A 28 -10.72 11.89 2.09
N TRP A 29 -9.81 11.24 1.36
CA TRP A 29 -9.48 9.82 1.60
C TRP A 29 -7.99 9.51 1.77
N LEU A 30 -7.08 10.33 1.22
CA LEU A 30 -5.64 10.28 1.47
C LEU A 30 -5.28 11.27 2.57
N ASN A 31 -5.67 10.94 3.79
CA ASN A 31 -5.42 11.76 4.97
C ASN A 31 -5.06 10.89 6.19
N ARG A 32 -4.64 11.57 7.26
CA ARG A 32 -4.19 10.93 8.50
C ARG A 32 -5.17 9.87 9.00
N ALA A 33 -6.44 10.24 9.18
CA ALA A 33 -7.44 9.38 9.80
C ALA A 33 -7.66 8.10 8.98
N LYS A 34 -7.73 8.22 7.65
CA LYS A 34 -7.92 7.06 6.76
C LYS A 34 -6.70 6.15 6.68
N ILE A 35 -5.50 6.72 6.73
CA ILE A 35 -4.27 5.92 6.78
C ILE A 35 -4.15 5.20 8.13
N GLU A 36 -4.41 5.89 9.25
CA GLU A 36 -4.40 5.28 10.58
C GLU A 36 -5.47 4.18 10.71
N GLU A 37 -6.65 4.37 10.12
CA GLU A 37 -7.72 3.35 10.06
C GLU A 37 -7.29 2.11 9.26
N HIS A 38 -6.61 2.29 8.12
CA HIS A 38 -6.07 1.18 7.33
C HIS A 38 -4.98 0.41 8.06
N LEU A 39 -4.13 1.14 8.77
CA LEU A 39 -3.03 0.60 9.56
C LEU A 39 -3.51 -0.11 10.84
N ASP A 40 -4.61 0.34 11.43
CA ASP A 40 -5.28 -0.36 12.52
C ASP A 40 -6.00 -1.60 11.98
N TRP A 41 -5.25 -2.71 11.98
CA TRP A 41 -5.70 -3.99 11.46
C TRP A 41 -6.99 -4.53 12.13
N HIS A 42 -7.25 -4.15 13.38
CA HIS A 42 -8.48 -4.54 14.06
C HIS A 42 -9.71 -3.81 13.50
N ARG A 43 -9.52 -2.65 12.87
CA ARG A 43 -10.57 -1.81 12.26
C ARG A 43 -10.65 -1.93 10.75
N CYS A 44 -9.57 -2.34 10.08
CA CYS A 44 -9.46 -2.52 8.62
C CYS A 44 -10.53 -3.47 8.02
N LEU A 45 -11.22 -4.27 8.84
CA LEU A 45 -12.30 -5.16 8.38
C LEU A 45 -13.64 -4.44 8.14
N ILE A 46 -13.84 -3.25 8.71
CA ILE A 46 -15.16 -2.58 8.72
C ILE A 46 -15.36 -1.69 7.48
N GLN A 47 -14.31 -1.01 7.01
CA GLN A 47 -14.40 -0.13 5.84
C GLN A 47 -13.44 -0.56 4.74
N PRO A 48 -13.90 -0.59 3.47
CA PRO A 48 -13.01 -0.85 2.35
C PRO A 48 -11.98 0.28 2.24
N SER A 49 -10.71 -0.11 2.22
CA SER A 49 -9.58 0.80 2.12
C SER A 49 -9.05 0.85 0.68
N PRO A 50 -8.69 2.04 0.17
CA PRO A 50 -8.07 2.23 -1.14
C PRO A 50 -6.55 1.98 -1.08
N PHE A 51 -6.05 1.49 0.05
CA PHE A 51 -4.63 1.23 0.25
C PHE A 51 -4.35 -0.26 0.18
N ILE A 52 -3.29 -0.57 -0.54
CA ILE A 52 -2.69 -1.89 -0.62
C ILE A 52 -1.38 -1.83 0.14
N SER A 53 -1.24 -2.62 1.21
CA SER A 53 0.03 -2.71 1.94
C SER A 53 1.05 -3.55 1.18
N VAL A 54 2.22 -2.95 0.89
CA VAL A 54 3.39 -3.60 0.27
C VAL A 54 4.64 -3.32 1.12
N PHE A 55 5.70 -4.11 0.98
CA PHE A 55 6.86 -4.05 1.88
C PHE A 55 8.14 -3.93 1.07
N ASN A 56 9.10 -3.14 1.51
CA ASN A 56 10.38 -2.99 0.79
C ASN A 56 11.43 -4.05 1.16
N ASN A 57 11.05 -5.09 1.89
CA ASN A 57 11.90 -6.22 2.18
C ASN A 57 11.10 -7.52 2.26
N GLU A 58 11.75 -8.61 1.86
CA GLU A 58 11.15 -9.94 1.80
C GLU A 58 10.82 -10.50 3.19
N HIS A 59 11.63 -10.20 4.20
CA HIS A 59 11.43 -10.73 5.55
C HIS A 59 10.08 -10.31 6.15
N ASP A 60 9.75 -9.02 6.09
CA ASP A 60 8.50 -8.50 6.63
C ASP A 60 7.29 -8.91 5.77
N ALA A 61 7.49 -9.04 4.45
CA ALA A 61 6.52 -9.61 3.53
C ALA A 61 6.16 -11.06 3.93
N ASN A 62 7.17 -11.91 4.11
CA ASN A 62 7.02 -13.31 4.51
C ASN A 62 6.38 -13.44 5.89
N ARG A 63 6.80 -12.60 6.86
CA ARG A 63 6.16 -12.53 8.19
C ARG A 63 4.68 -12.18 8.10
N ARG A 64 4.32 -11.25 7.22
CA ARG A 64 2.92 -10.87 6.99
C ARG A 64 2.15 -12.02 6.35
N ALA A 65 2.71 -12.70 5.36
CA ALA A 65 2.09 -13.88 4.75
C ALA A 65 1.83 -14.98 5.78
N GLN A 66 2.84 -15.33 6.59
CA GLN A 66 2.70 -16.32 7.66
C GLN A 66 1.58 -15.96 8.65
N TYR A 67 1.49 -14.70 9.08
CA TYR A 67 0.41 -14.24 9.96
C TYR A 67 -1.00 -14.48 9.39
N HIS A 68 -1.16 -14.37 8.07
CA HIS A 68 -2.44 -14.69 7.41
C HIS A 68 -2.71 -16.19 7.36
N VAL A 69 -1.69 -17.00 7.07
CA VAL A 69 -1.78 -18.47 7.11
C VAL A 69 -2.18 -18.95 8.51
N ASP A 70 -1.55 -18.41 9.55
CA ASP A 70 -1.82 -18.76 10.96
C ASP A 70 -3.26 -18.42 11.39
N ARG A 71 -3.92 -17.49 10.69
CA ARG A 71 -5.33 -17.12 10.90
C ARG A 71 -6.31 -17.90 10.02
N GLY A 72 -5.82 -18.91 9.29
CA GLY A 72 -6.63 -19.77 8.43
C GLY A 72 -7.00 -19.14 7.10
N CYS A 73 -6.31 -18.07 6.66
CA CYS A 73 -6.50 -17.56 5.30
C CYS A 73 -5.93 -18.56 4.29
N SER A 74 -6.73 -18.94 3.30
CA SER A 74 -6.31 -19.80 2.19
C SER A 74 -5.77 -18.97 1.01
N GLY A 75 -4.93 -19.57 0.17
CA GLY A 75 -4.46 -18.93 -1.06
C GLY A 75 -3.52 -17.75 -0.83
N VAL A 76 -2.77 -17.78 0.27
CA VAL A 76 -1.76 -16.78 0.60
C VAL A 76 -0.55 -16.97 -0.33
N PHE A 77 -0.04 -15.88 -0.87
CA PHE A 77 1.20 -15.85 -1.62
C PHE A 77 1.95 -14.55 -1.34
N VAL A 78 3.21 -14.51 -1.75
CA VAL A 78 4.06 -13.32 -1.78
C VAL A 78 4.39 -13.02 -3.23
N ALA A 79 4.24 -11.76 -3.63
CA ALA A 79 4.54 -11.29 -4.98
C ALA A 79 5.73 -10.32 -4.97
N GLU A 80 6.67 -10.50 -5.88
CA GLU A 80 7.71 -9.52 -6.16
C GLU A 80 7.18 -8.48 -7.16
N ILE A 81 7.26 -7.20 -6.77
CA ILE A 81 6.84 -6.06 -7.59
C ILE A 81 8.07 -5.45 -8.27
N ASP A 82 8.01 -5.34 -9.60
CA ASP A 82 8.96 -4.59 -10.41
C ASP A 82 8.78 -3.09 -10.19
N THR A 83 9.78 -2.46 -9.60
CA THR A 83 9.76 -1.03 -9.28
C THR A 83 10.67 -0.23 -10.21
N SER A 84 11.25 -0.84 -11.25
CA SER A 84 12.23 -0.19 -12.13
C SER A 84 11.64 0.98 -12.92
N PHE A 85 10.34 0.98 -13.15
CA PHE A 85 9.60 2.04 -13.85
C PHE A 85 8.97 3.07 -12.91
N LEU A 86 9.27 3.01 -11.60
CA LEU A 86 8.77 4.00 -10.66
C LEU A 86 9.69 5.21 -10.62
N GLU A 87 9.09 6.38 -10.79
CA GLU A 87 9.76 7.68 -10.70
C GLU A 87 9.28 8.45 -9.46
N PRO A 88 10.19 9.15 -8.76
CA PRO A 88 9.81 10.00 -7.64
C PRO A 88 9.07 11.24 -8.15
N VAL A 89 7.90 11.50 -7.56
CA VAL A 89 7.05 12.66 -7.87
C VAL A 89 6.52 13.27 -6.58
N THR A 90 6.10 14.52 -6.65
CA THR A 90 5.41 15.18 -5.53
C THR A 90 3.91 15.23 -5.82
N LEU A 91 3.12 14.60 -4.96
CA LEU A 91 1.66 14.65 -5.01
C LEU A 91 1.16 15.81 -4.16
N GLN A 92 0.51 16.77 -4.81
CA GLN A 92 -0.12 17.89 -4.12
C GLN A 92 -1.51 17.49 -3.61
N ILE A 93 -1.74 17.60 -2.31
CA ILE A 93 -3.03 17.33 -1.67
C ILE A 93 -3.53 18.64 -1.05
N ASN A 94 -4.66 19.13 -1.54
CA ASN A 94 -5.26 20.38 -1.06
C ASN A 94 -6.34 20.07 -0.01
N PHE A 95 -6.02 20.34 1.25
CA PHE A 95 -6.97 20.34 2.36
C PHE A 95 -7.64 21.71 2.49
N ALA A 96 -8.68 21.81 3.31
CA ALA A 96 -9.43 23.06 3.48
C ALA A 96 -8.58 24.23 3.98
N HIS A 97 -7.51 23.96 4.74
CA HIS A 97 -6.68 24.99 5.39
C HIS A 97 -5.20 24.91 5.02
N GLU A 98 -4.79 23.94 4.23
CA GLU A 98 -3.39 23.73 3.87
C GLU A 98 -3.22 22.94 2.59
N THR A 99 -2.05 23.06 1.98
CA THR A 99 -1.63 22.22 0.87
C THR A 99 -0.43 21.39 1.32
N VAL A 100 -0.59 20.07 1.28
CA VAL A 100 0.49 19.13 1.58
C VAL A 100 1.15 18.71 0.28
N GLN A 101 2.49 18.80 0.26
CA GLN A 101 3.33 18.25 -0.81
C GLN A 101 3.85 16.89 -0.34
N LEU A 102 3.25 15.80 -0.83
CA LEU A 102 3.55 14.45 -0.39
C LEU A 102 4.50 13.77 -1.39
N PRO A 103 5.73 13.37 -0.98
CA PRO A 103 6.61 12.58 -1.83
C PRO A 103 6.00 11.19 -2.10
N VAL A 104 5.86 10.84 -3.38
CA VAL A 104 5.31 9.56 -3.84
C VAL A 104 6.15 9.00 -4.98
N TRP A 105 5.93 7.75 -5.32
CA TRP A 105 6.55 7.07 -6.46
C TRP A 105 5.45 6.68 -7.45
N LYS A 106 5.60 7.01 -8.73
CA LYS A 106 4.59 6.68 -9.76
C LYS A 106 5.19 6.02 -10.98
N ASN A 107 4.43 5.17 -11.64
CA ASN A 107 4.73 4.71 -13.00
C ASN A 107 3.89 5.48 -14.04
N TYR A 108 4.11 5.17 -15.31
CA TYR A 108 3.35 5.73 -16.44
C TYR A 108 1.88 5.27 -16.48
N GLU A 109 1.54 4.17 -15.82
CA GLU A 109 0.16 3.68 -15.68
C GLU A 109 -0.60 4.34 -14.50
N ASN A 110 -0.04 5.39 -13.89
CA ASN A 110 -0.57 6.11 -12.73
C ASN A 110 -0.69 5.30 -11.43
N THR A 111 -0.10 4.11 -11.34
CA THR A 111 0.09 3.40 -10.07
C THR A 111 0.92 4.26 -9.14
N THR A 112 0.41 4.52 -7.94
CA THR A 112 1.05 5.42 -6.97
C THR A 112 1.46 4.64 -5.72
N PHE A 113 2.74 4.71 -5.37
CA PHE A 113 3.31 4.16 -4.15
C PHE A 113 3.68 5.27 -3.16
N ILE A 114 3.36 5.07 -1.88
CA ILE A 114 3.62 6.03 -0.81
C ILE A 114 4.28 5.30 0.35
N SER A 115 5.45 5.77 0.78
CA SER A 115 6.10 5.18 1.96
C SER A 115 5.36 5.57 3.24
N THR A 116 5.32 4.66 4.21
CA THR A 116 4.83 4.99 5.56
C THR A 116 5.64 6.14 6.19
N GLN A 117 6.91 6.27 5.83
CA GLN A 117 7.76 7.39 6.25
C GLN A 117 7.25 8.74 5.72
N ALA A 118 6.83 8.81 4.46
CA ALA A 118 6.31 10.04 3.86
C ALA A 118 5.00 10.46 4.54
N VAL A 119 4.05 9.54 4.74
CA VAL A 119 2.76 9.88 5.38
C VAL A 119 2.92 10.28 6.85
N ARG A 120 3.89 9.71 7.59
CA ARG A 120 4.19 10.15 8.96
C ARG A 120 4.67 11.60 9.00
N ARG A 121 5.61 11.93 8.13
CA ARG A 121 6.24 13.26 8.07
C ARG A 121 5.29 14.33 7.56
N HIS A 122 4.51 14.01 6.53
CA HIS A 122 3.74 15.02 5.78
C HIS A 122 2.25 15.03 6.14
N LEU A 123 1.70 13.93 6.68
CA LEU A 123 0.29 13.84 7.09
C LEU A 123 0.13 13.62 8.61
N GLY A 124 1.22 13.58 9.38
CA GLY A 124 1.17 13.44 10.84
C GLY A 124 0.63 12.08 11.33
N VAL A 125 0.73 11.03 10.52
CA VAL A 125 0.34 9.66 10.90
C VAL A 125 1.18 9.17 12.08
N SER A 126 0.54 8.56 13.08
CA SER A 126 1.22 8.06 14.29
C SER A 126 2.31 7.02 13.97
N HIS A 127 3.43 7.11 14.70
CA HIS A 127 4.53 6.15 14.59
C HIS A 127 4.18 4.77 15.15
N SER A 128 3.18 4.68 16.03
CA SER A 128 2.80 3.45 16.73
C SER A 128 2.02 2.45 15.88
N VAL A 129 1.50 2.88 14.72
CA VAL A 129 0.53 2.10 13.94
C VAL A 129 1.10 1.49 12.65
N SER A 130 2.37 1.72 12.30
CA SER A 130 2.97 1.09 11.10
C SER A 130 4.41 0.64 11.30
N GLN A 131 4.87 -0.25 10.42
CA GLN A 131 6.27 -0.63 10.28
C GLN A 131 6.99 0.24 9.23
N LEU A 132 8.30 0.45 9.39
CA LEU A 132 9.09 1.32 8.51
C LEU A 132 9.28 0.78 7.09
N SER A 133 9.21 -0.54 6.95
CA SER A 133 9.34 -1.24 5.67
C SER A 133 8.08 -1.21 4.82
N GLU A 134 6.94 -0.81 5.39
CA GLU A 134 5.65 -0.80 4.70
C GLU A 134 5.49 0.46 3.87
N TRP A 135 4.89 0.26 2.70
CA TRP A 135 4.47 1.24 1.73
C TRP A 135 3.02 0.94 1.36
N PHE A 136 2.34 1.94 0.81
CA PHE A 136 1.00 1.80 0.26
C PHE A 136 1.07 1.91 -1.25
N ALA A 137 0.50 0.96 -1.98
CA ALA A 137 0.02 1.23 -3.33
C ALA A 137 -1.41 1.76 -3.23
N LEU A 138 -1.73 2.79 -4.03
CA LEU A 138 -3.08 3.33 -4.12
C LEU A 138 -3.88 2.57 -5.16
N GLU A 139 -5.06 2.09 -4.75
CA GLU A 139 -6.14 1.52 -5.56
C GLU A 139 -5.80 0.24 -6.34
N TYR A 140 -4.69 0.18 -7.08
CA TYR A 140 -4.35 -0.97 -7.91
C TYR A 140 -2.84 -1.14 -8.12
N ILE A 141 -2.39 -2.36 -8.35
CA ILE A 141 -1.06 -2.70 -8.88
C ILE A 141 -1.28 -3.58 -10.12
N PRO A 142 -0.78 -3.17 -11.30
CA PRO A 142 -0.97 -3.91 -12.54
C PRO A 142 -0.19 -5.23 -12.51
N ALA A 143 -0.72 -6.26 -13.19
CA ALA A 143 0.03 -7.51 -13.37
C ALA A 143 1.34 -7.33 -14.14
N SER A 144 1.48 -6.29 -14.97
CA SER A 144 2.73 -5.92 -15.64
C SER A 144 3.87 -5.63 -14.67
N MET A 145 3.55 -5.23 -13.43
CA MET A 145 4.52 -5.02 -12.36
C MET A 145 4.80 -6.27 -11.54
N ILE A 146 4.08 -7.38 -11.72
CA ILE A 146 4.31 -8.61 -10.93
C ILE A 146 5.32 -9.49 -11.66
N ARG A 147 6.51 -9.65 -11.09
CA ARG A 147 7.57 -10.47 -11.70
C ARG A 147 7.34 -11.95 -11.46
N HIS A 148 7.08 -12.32 -10.21
CA HIS A 148 6.83 -13.69 -9.81
C HIS A 148 6.06 -13.74 -8.49
N THR A 149 5.49 -14.91 -8.21
CA THR A 149 4.70 -15.18 -7.01
C THR A 149 5.15 -16.49 -6.36
N VAL A 150 5.22 -16.51 -5.03
CA VAL A 150 5.56 -17.69 -4.23
C VAL A 150 4.38 -17.98 -3.29
N ALA A 151 3.80 -19.18 -3.39
CA ALA A 151 2.74 -19.61 -2.47
C ALA A 151 3.30 -19.84 -1.06
N PHE A 152 2.50 -19.52 -0.04
CA PHE A 152 2.82 -19.68 1.38
C PHE A 152 1.92 -20.72 2.03
#